data_AF-A0A9P0GL02-F1
#
_entry.id   AF-A0A9P0GL02-F1
#
_cell.length_a   1.000
_cell.length_b   1.000
_cell.length_c   1.000
_cell.angle_alpha   90.00
_cell.angle_beta   90.00
_cell.angle_gamma   90.00
#
_symmetry.space_group_name_H-M   'P 1'
#
loop_
_entity.id
_entity.type
_entity.pdbx_description
1 polymer ?
#
loop_
_entity_poly.entity_id
_entity_poly.type
_entity_poly.pdbx_seq_one_letter_code
_entity_poly.pdbx_strand_id
1 'polypeptide(L)'
;MTSIETVGTVVLKFLKLALNIICLYLYRTGTDGTFLGVGGTWNMAENKNADAEIFASGVFIGYLIYTFVSLVALCFAAGDHKNTFTDILMNIVGVFLWISVGATALHYWHGYLSEHKYTYVNSERQVGLALGSLCVLNGAVYLVDSVISVIFLIKTKFQ
;
A
#
# COMPACT_ATOMS: atom_id res chain seq x y z
N MET A 1 -1.05 -13.95 -26.84
CA MET A 1 -1.13 -12.59 -27.42
C MET A 1 -1.07 -11.55 -26.29
N THR A 2 -0.44 -10.40 -26.51
CA THR A 2 -0.38 -9.27 -25.56
C THR A 2 -1.69 -8.47 -25.67
N SER A 3 -2.60 -8.67 -24.71
CA SER A 3 -3.85 -7.91 -24.65
C SER A 3 -3.66 -6.59 -23.90
N ILE A 4 -4.55 -5.62 -24.14
CA ILE A 4 -4.51 -4.33 -23.45
C ILE A 4 -4.67 -4.50 -21.93
N GLU A 5 -5.44 -5.49 -21.50
CA GLU A 5 -5.59 -5.86 -20.09
C GLU A 5 -4.27 -6.35 -19.49
N THR A 6 -3.49 -7.16 -20.24
CA THR A 6 -2.17 -7.62 -19.77
C THR A 6 -1.23 -6.43 -19.54
N VAL A 7 -1.19 -5.48 -20.49
CA VAL A 7 -0.35 -4.28 -20.38
C VAL A 7 -0.80 -3.41 -19.21
N GLY A 8 -2.11 -3.23 -19.04
CA GLY A 8 -2.70 -2.50 -17.92
C GLY A 8 -2.30 -3.08 -16.56
N THR A 9 -2.42 -4.40 -16.39
CA THR A 9 -2.04 -5.08 -15.15
C THR A 9 -0.53 -4.96 -14.86
N VAL A 10 0.33 -5.02 -15.88
CA VAL A 10 1.78 -4.77 -15.70
C VAL A 10 2.03 -3.35 -15.16
N VAL A 11 1.43 -2.34 -15.78
CA VAL A 11 1.58 -0.94 -15.35
C VAL A 11 1.08 -0.74 -13.92
N LEU A 12 -0.07 -1.33 -13.56
CA LEU A 12 -0.61 -1.24 -12.21
C LEU A 12 0.30 -1.93 -11.19
N LYS A 13 0.88 -3.08 -11.50
CA LYS A 13 1.84 -3.76 -10.60
C LYS A 13 3.11 -2.94 -10.39
N PHE A 14 3.63 -2.26 -11.42
CA PHE A 14 4.74 -1.30 -11.25
C PHE A 14 4.34 -0.12 -10.36
N LEU A 15 3.16 0.47 -10.56
CA LEU A 15 2.66 1.56 -9.75
C LEU A 15 2.51 1.14 -8.27
N LYS A 16 1.95 -0.04 -8.01
CA LYS A 16 1.82 -0.61 -6.64
C LYS A 16 3.18 -0.74 -5.95
N LEU A 17 4.18 -1.24 -6.67
CA LEU A 17 5.54 -1.38 -6.14
C LEU A 17 6.17 -0.03 -5.84
N ALA A 18 6.05 0.93 -6.76
CA ALA A 18 6.58 2.28 -6.56
C ALA A 18 5.95 2.96 -5.34
N LEU A 19 4.61 2.92 -5.22
CA LEU A 19 3.90 3.46 -4.06
C LEU A 19 4.29 2.76 -2.77
N ASN A 20 4.44 1.43 -2.77
CA ASN A 20 4.85 0.67 -1.60
C ASN A 20 6.27 1.05 -1.14
N ILE A 21 7.23 1.18 -2.08
CA ILE A 21 8.60 1.61 -1.76
C ILE A 21 8.60 3.02 -1.16
N ILE A 22 7.82 3.95 -1.71
CA ILE A 22 7.68 5.30 -1.15
C ILE A 22 7.10 5.23 0.26
N CYS A 23 6.05 4.44 0.48
CA CYS A 23 5.46 4.24 1.82
C CYS A 23 6.49 3.68 2.81
N LEU A 24 7.27 2.68 2.43
CA LEU A 24 8.34 2.11 3.26
C LEU A 24 9.43 3.13 3.61
N TYR A 25 9.81 3.97 2.65
CA TYR A 25 10.78 5.04 2.89
C TYR A 25 10.25 6.04 3.92
N LEU A 26 9.03 6.57 3.72
CA LEU A 26 8.42 7.51 4.67
C LEU A 26 8.21 6.87 6.05
N TYR A 27 7.74 5.62 6.08
CA TYR A 27 7.57 4.84 7.30
C TYR A 27 8.87 4.70 8.10
N ARG A 28 10.00 4.51 7.42
CA ARG A 28 11.31 4.28 8.04
C ARG A 28 12.08 5.55 8.40
N THR A 29 11.95 6.63 7.63
CA THR A 29 12.81 7.84 7.77
C THR A 29 12.04 9.15 7.84
N GLY A 30 10.71 9.11 7.99
CA GLY A 30 9.86 10.29 7.92
C GLY A 30 9.89 11.23 9.13
N THR A 31 10.57 10.87 10.22
CA THR A 31 10.73 11.69 11.43
C THR A 31 12.18 12.15 11.53
N ASP A 32 12.54 13.22 10.80
CA ASP A 32 13.91 13.77 10.78
C ASP A 32 15.00 12.70 10.54
N GLY A 33 14.73 11.74 9.64
CA GLY A 33 15.63 10.62 9.31
C GLY A 33 15.49 9.40 10.21
N THR A 34 14.65 9.47 11.23
CA THR A 34 14.32 8.37 12.16
C THR A 34 12.96 7.74 11.82
N PHE A 35 12.63 6.67 12.55
CA PHE A 35 11.43 5.89 12.34
C PHE A 35 10.17 6.75 12.53
N LEU A 36 9.29 6.79 11.54
CA LEU A 36 8.02 7.53 11.58
C LEU A 36 6.90 6.68 12.15
N GLY A 37 6.66 5.49 11.61
CA GLY A 37 5.58 4.62 12.04
C GLY A 37 4.18 5.09 11.59
N VAL A 38 3.16 4.35 12.01
CA VAL A 38 1.75 4.56 11.62
C VAL A 38 0.79 4.72 12.81
N GLY A 39 1.21 4.45 14.05
CA GLY A 39 0.29 4.50 15.17
C GLY A 39 0.96 4.57 16.55
N GLY A 40 0.36 5.35 17.46
CA GLY A 40 0.81 5.52 18.83
C GLY A 40 -0.21 6.27 19.68
N THR A 41 0.15 6.56 20.92
CA THR A 41 -0.65 7.42 21.81
C THR A 41 -0.50 8.89 21.43
N TRP A 42 -1.61 9.65 21.37
CA TRP A 42 -1.60 11.12 21.17
C TRP A 42 -1.16 11.89 22.44
N ASN A 43 0.00 11.56 23.00
CA ASN A 43 0.52 12.19 24.22
C ASN A 43 2.02 12.45 24.12
N MET A 44 2.54 13.36 24.94
CA MET A 44 3.96 13.79 24.94
C MET A 44 4.95 12.65 25.26
N ALA A 45 4.49 11.59 25.91
CA ALA A 45 5.23 10.34 26.07
C ALA A 45 4.87 9.37 24.93
N GLU A 46 5.27 9.71 23.70
CA GLU A 46 4.90 8.96 22.49
C GLU A 46 5.45 7.53 22.49
N ASN A 47 4.67 6.61 23.04
CA ASN A 47 4.86 5.19 22.79
C ASN A 47 4.06 4.81 21.56
N LYS A 48 4.77 4.50 20.48
CA LYS A 48 4.17 3.88 19.29
C LYS A 48 3.56 2.54 19.68
N ASN A 49 2.36 2.27 19.19
CA ASN A 49 1.68 1.04 19.50
C ASN A 49 2.30 -0.08 18.64
N ALA A 50 2.99 -1.00 19.30
CA ALA A 50 3.64 -2.13 18.64
C ALA A 50 2.70 -2.89 17.70
N ASP A 51 1.41 -3.02 18.05
CA ASP A 51 0.43 -3.73 17.24
C ASP A 51 0.20 -3.05 15.88
N ALA A 52 0.09 -1.72 15.88
CA ALA A 52 -0.11 -0.93 14.66
C ALA A 52 1.12 -1.00 13.75
N GLU A 53 2.31 -0.94 14.33
CA GLU A 53 3.57 -1.00 13.58
C GLU A 53 3.84 -2.41 13.02
N ILE A 54 3.54 -3.47 13.78
CA ILE A 54 3.62 -4.86 13.32
C ILE A 54 2.64 -5.08 12.16
N PHE A 55 1.40 -4.60 12.29
CA PHE A 55 0.41 -4.73 11.23
C PHE A 55 0.84 -4.00 9.96
N ALA A 56 1.25 -2.73 10.04
CA ALA A 56 1.67 -1.97 8.87
C ALA A 56 2.93 -2.53 8.22
N SER A 57 3.95 -2.91 9.00
CA SER A 57 5.16 -3.54 8.45
C SER A 57 4.85 -4.87 7.75
N GLY A 58 3.94 -5.68 8.31
CA GLY A 58 3.44 -6.89 7.66
C GLY A 58 2.78 -6.62 6.32
N VAL A 59 1.93 -5.59 6.23
CA VAL A 59 1.28 -5.19 4.97
C VAL A 59 2.31 -4.68 3.96
N PHE A 60 3.21 -3.77 4.35
CA PHE A 60 4.18 -3.18 3.43
C PHE A 60 5.12 -4.24 2.84
N ILE A 61 5.76 -5.03 3.69
CA ILE A 61 6.72 -6.06 3.25
C ILE A 61 6.00 -7.21 2.55
N GLY A 62 4.86 -7.66 3.09
CA GLY A 62 4.08 -8.75 2.50
C GLY A 62 3.63 -8.42 1.08
N TYR A 63 3.06 -7.23 0.86
CA TYR A 63 2.63 -6.80 -0.47
C TYR A 63 3.78 -6.40 -1.40
N LEU A 64 4.94 -6.03 -0.86
CA LEU A 64 6.13 -5.78 -1.68
C LEU A 64 6.60 -7.08 -2.33
N ILE A 65 6.83 -8.11 -1.50
CA ILE A 65 7.26 -9.43 -1.96
C ILE A 65 6.21 -10.01 -2.91
N TYR A 66 4.95 -9.99 -2.49
CA TYR A 66 3.86 -10.55 -3.28
C TYR A 66 3.74 -9.90 -4.67
N THR A 67 3.67 -8.57 -4.73
CA THR A 67 3.48 -7.86 -6.00
C THR A 67 4.68 -8.01 -6.91
N PHE A 68 5.89 -8.05 -6.33
CA PHE A 68 7.11 -8.27 -7.10
C PHE A 68 7.13 -9.65 -7.73
N VAL A 69 6.86 -10.71 -6.94
CA VAL A 69 6.81 -12.08 -7.45
C VAL A 69 5.69 -12.25 -8.48
N SER A 70 4.51 -11.67 -8.24
CA SER A 70 3.39 -11.70 -9.18
C SER A 70 3.72 -10.99 -10.50
N LEU A 71 4.42 -9.84 -10.45
CA LEU A 71 4.88 -9.14 -11.65
C LEU A 71 5.88 -9.98 -12.45
N VAL A 72 6.87 -10.58 -11.78
CA VAL A 72 7.84 -11.47 -12.43
C VAL A 72 7.11 -12.66 -13.06
N ALA A 73 6.21 -13.31 -12.33
CA ALA A 73 5.41 -14.43 -12.84
C ALA A 73 4.60 -14.03 -14.09
N LEU A 74 3.99 -12.84 -14.09
CA LEU A 74 3.25 -12.32 -15.24
C LEU A 74 4.13 -12.13 -16.49
N CYS A 75 5.38 -11.69 -16.32
CA CYS A 75 6.34 -11.53 -17.41
C CYS A 75 6.75 -12.86 -18.07
N PHE A 76 6.76 -13.96 -17.30
CA PHE A 76 7.11 -15.30 -17.77
C PHE A 76 5.90 -16.19 -18.09
N ALA A 77 4.68 -15.74 -17.79
CA ALA A 77 3.46 -16.51 -18.02
C ALA A 77 3.13 -16.63 -19.52
N ALA A 78 2.92 -17.87 -19.98
CA ALA A 78 2.43 -18.18 -21.32
C ALA A 78 0.91 -18.46 -21.30
N GLY A 79 0.20 -17.97 -22.33
CA GLY A 79 -1.22 -18.30 -22.56
C GLY A 79 -2.17 -17.82 -21.46
N ASP A 80 -3.01 -18.74 -20.95
CA ASP A 80 -4.16 -18.48 -20.09
C ASP A 80 -3.81 -18.26 -18.60
N HIS A 81 -2.56 -18.44 -18.21
CA HIS A 81 -2.11 -18.36 -16.81
C HIS A 81 -1.71 -16.95 -16.35
N LYS A 82 -1.98 -15.92 -17.14
CA LYS A 82 -1.56 -14.54 -16.84
C LYS A 82 -2.25 -13.95 -15.61
N ASN A 83 -3.50 -14.35 -15.32
CA ASN A 83 -4.21 -13.95 -14.11
C ASN A 83 -4.67 -15.19 -13.35
N THR A 84 -4.03 -15.48 -12.23
CA THR A 84 -4.43 -16.58 -11.35
C THR A 84 -5.52 -16.12 -10.38
N PHE A 85 -6.36 -17.06 -9.94
CA PHE A 85 -7.34 -16.78 -8.88
C PHE A 85 -6.68 -16.22 -7.61
N THR A 86 -5.49 -16.71 -7.29
CA THR A 86 -4.67 -16.19 -6.19
C THR A 86 -4.33 -14.71 -6.38
N ASP A 87 -4.02 -14.26 -7.60
CA ASP A 87 -3.76 -12.85 -7.91
C ASP A 87 -4.96 -11.95 -7.71
N ILE A 88 -6.13 -12.42 -8.12
CA ILE A 88 -7.40 -11.72 -7.89
C ILE A 88 -7.67 -11.60 -6.38
N LEU A 89 -7.57 -12.71 -5.64
CA LEU A 89 -7.81 -12.71 -4.20
C LEU A 89 -6.84 -11.80 -3.45
N MET A 90 -5.54 -11.91 -3.74
CA MET A 90 -4.53 -11.09 -3.07
C MET A 90 -4.70 -9.61 -3.39
N ASN A 91 -5.16 -9.27 -4.59
CA ASN A 91 -5.51 -7.90 -4.92
C ASN A 91 -6.69 -7.39 -4.08
N ILE A 92 -7.76 -8.16 -3.94
CA ILE A 92 -8.93 -7.81 -3.13
C ILE A 92 -8.55 -7.65 -1.65
N VAL A 93 -7.81 -8.62 -1.09
CA VAL A 93 -7.30 -8.52 0.29
C VAL A 93 -6.39 -7.30 0.45
N GLY A 94 -5.63 -6.97 -0.60
CA GLY A 94 -4.74 -5.80 -0.63
C GLY A 94 -5.50 -4.50 -0.47
N VAL A 95 -6.68 -4.37 -1.09
CA VAL A 95 -7.54 -3.20 -0.92
C VAL A 95 -7.82 -2.94 0.56
N PHE A 96 -8.32 -3.97 1.27
CA PHE A 96 -8.69 -3.81 2.67
C PHE A 96 -7.48 -3.55 3.56
N LEU A 97 -6.37 -4.26 3.36
CA LEU A 97 -5.19 -4.11 4.20
C LEU A 97 -4.50 -2.76 4.01
N TRP A 98 -4.33 -2.30 2.77
CA TRP A 98 -3.75 -0.98 2.48
C TRP A 98 -4.63 0.18 2.98
N ILE A 99 -5.96 0.09 2.82
CA ILE A 99 -6.89 1.07 3.35
C ILE A 99 -6.86 1.08 4.89
N SER A 100 -6.78 -0.09 5.53
CA SER A 100 -6.72 -0.19 6.99
C SER A 100 -5.47 0.47 7.55
N VAL A 101 -4.30 0.21 6.96
CA VAL A 101 -3.05 0.87 7.35
C VAL A 101 -3.12 2.38 7.10
N GLY A 102 -3.64 2.79 5.94
CA GLY A 102 -3.82 4.20 5.61
C GLY A 102 -4.76 4.92 6.58
N ALA A 103 -5.88 4.32 6.95
CA ALA A 103 -6.83 4.85 7.91
C ALA A 103 -6.20 4.98 9.31
N THR A 104 -5.45 3.97 9.77
CA THR A 104 -4.73 4.02 11.05
C THR A 104 -3.70 5.16 11.07
N ALA A 105 -2.90 5.29 10.02
CA ALA A 105 -1.92 6.36 9.88
C ALA A 105 -2.59 7.74 9.84
N LEU A 106 -3.63 7.92 9.03
CA LEU A 106 -4.36 9.18 8.93
C LEU A 106 -5.01 9.55 10.26
N HIS A 107 -5.64 8.59 10.95
CA HIS A 107 -6.23 8.82 12.25
C HIS A 107 -5.16 9.28 13.26
N TYR A 108 -4.05 8.55 13.36
CA TYR A 108 -2.97 8.87 14.28
C TYR A 108 -2.34 10.24 14.00
N TRP A 109 -1.88 10.48 12.77
CA TRP A 109 -1.18 11.70 12.38
C TRP A 109 -2.10 12.92 12.26
N HIS A 110 -3.40 12.73 12.07
CA HIS A 110 -4.36 13.84 12.15
C HIS A 110 -4.46 14.40 13.57
N GLY A 111 -4.52 13.52 14.58
CA GLY A 111 -4.61 13.88 16.00
C GLY A 111 -3.26 14.21 16.66
N TYR A 112 -2.15 13.97 15.96
CA TYR A 112 -0.81 14.25 16.46
C TYR A 112 -0.58 15.73 16.80
N LEU A 113 -0.09 15.99 18.01
CA LEU A 113 0.24 17.31 18.55
C LEU A 113 1.69 17.30 19.05
N SER A 114 2.62 17.97 18.36
CA SER A 114 4.00 18.05 18.84
C SER A 114 4.14 18.86 20.12
N GLU A 115 5.20 18.59 20.88
CA GLU A 115 5.56 19.32 22.10
C GLU A 115 5.73 20.83 21.86
N HIS A 116 6.05 21.27 20.63
CA HIS A 116 6.22 22.67 20.23
C HIS A 116 4.99 23.26 19.50
N LYS A 117 3.86 23.33 20.23
CA LYS A 117 2.51 23.68 19.74
C LYS A 117 2.34 25.08 19.10
N TYR A 118 3.37 25.93 19.13
CA TYR A 118 3.33 27.31 18.64
C TYR A 118 4.31 27.62 17.50
N THR A 119 5.03 26.62 17.00
CA THR A 119 5.88 26.76 15.81
C THR A 119 5.19 26.22 14.56
N TYR A 120 5.24 27.05 13.53
CA TYR A 120 4.71 26.87 12.18
C TYR A 120 5.08 25.50 11.61
N VAL A 121 4.08 24.73 11.15
CA VAL A 121 4.22 23.50 10.34
C VAL A 121 5.12 22.41 10.96
N ASN A 122 4.52 21.42 11.63
CA ASN A 122 5.25 20.21 12.02
C ASN A 122 5.49 19.31 10.79
N SER A 123 6.77 19.13 10.43
CA SER A 123 7.22 18.30 9.30
C SER A 123 6.79 16.84 9.44
N GLU A 124 6.97 16.25 10.61
CA GLU A 124 6.66 14.83 10.88
C GLU A 124 5.17 14.53 10.68
N ARG A 125 4.30 15.40 11.19
CA ARG A 125 2.85 15.29 11.01
C ARG A 125 2.47 15.29 9.54
N GLN A 126 3.09 16.17 8.75
CA GLN A 126 2.82 16.22 7.31
C GLN A 126 3.30 14.95 6.60
N VAL A 127 4.47 14.43 6.97
CA VAL A 127 4.99 13.18 6.41
C VAL A 127 4.10 12.00 6.78
N GLY A 128 3.59 11.94 8.01
CA GLY A 128 2.64 10.93 8.46
C GLY A 128 1.30 10.96 7.74
N LEU A 129 0.75 12.16 7.51
CA LEU A 129 -0.45 12.34 6.70
C LEU A 129 -0.21 11.95 5.23
N ALA A 130 0.97 12.26 4.69
CA ALA A 130 1.37 11.84 3.34
C ALA A 130 1.48 10.31 3.24
N LEU A 131 2.13 9.66 4.21
CA LEU A 131 2.22 8.20 4.29
C LEU A 131 0.83 7.56 4.31
N GLY A 132 -0.06 8.02 5.19
CA GLY A 132 -1.42 7.50 5.27
C GLY A 132 -2.21 7.68 3.97
N SER A 133 -2.09 8.85 3.33
CA SER A 133 -2.73 9.14 2.04
C SER A 133 -2.20 8.25 0.92
N LEU A 134 -0.89 8.01 0.86
CA LEU A 134 -0.26 7.11 -0.11
C LEU A 134 -0.69 5.66 0.09
N CYS A 135 -0.90 5.23 1.34
CA CYS A 135 -1.45 3.90 1.63
C CYS A 135 -2.87 3.74 1.07
N VAL A 136 -3.73 4.75 1.26
CA VAL A 136 -5.09 4.76 0.69
C VAL A 136 -5.04 4.74 -0.84
N LEU A 137 -4.18 5.56 -1.45
CA LEU A 137 -3.98 5.56 -2.90
C LEU A 137 -3.51 4.19 -3.40
N ASN A 138 -2.57 3.53 -2.70
CA ASN A 138 -2.12 2.21 -3.08
C ASN A 138 -3.27 1.19 -3.01
N GLY A 139 -4.10 1.24 -1.96
CA GLY A 139 -5.33 0.46 -1.85
C GLY A 139 -6.29 0.67 -3.02
N ALA A 140 -6.44 1.89 -3.51
CA ALA A 140 -7.23 2.18 -4.71
C ALA A 140 -6.61 1.55 -5.98
N VAL A 141 -5.29 1.54 -6.12
CA VAL A 141 -4.61 0.85 -7.23
C VAL A 141 -4.83 -0.66 -7.17
N TYR A 142 -4.85 -1.27 -5.98
CA TYR A 142 -5.26 -2.67 -5.80
C TYR A 142 -6.70 -2.94 -6.22
N LEU A 143 -7.61 -2.00 -5.97
CA LEU A 143 -9.02 -2.13 -6.37
C LEU A 143 -9.16 -2.10 -7.89
N VAL A 144 -8.50 -1.15 -8.56
CA VAL A 144 -8.52 -1.06 -10.03
C VAL A 144 -7.97 -2.35 -10.66
N ASP A 145 -6.85 -2.87 -10.15
CA ASP A 145 -6.29 -4.13 -10.68
C ASP A 145 -7.22 -5.33 -10.43
N SER A 146 -7.91 -5.37 -9.27
CA SER A 146 -8.92 -6.40 -9.00
C SER A 146 -10.04 -6.38 -10.04
N VAL A 147 -10.55 -5.19 -10.38
CA VAL A 147 -11.62 -5.03 -11.38
C VAL A 147 -11.14 -5.50 -12.76
N ILE A 148 -9.95 -5.10 -13.20
CA ILE A 148 -9.38 -5.53 -14.48
C ILE A 148 -9.21 -7.05 -14.53
N SER A 149 -8.66 -7.65 -13.48
CA SER A 149 -8.44 -9.10 -13.42
C SER A 149 -9.74 -9.90 -13.40
N VAL A 150 -10.79 -9.40 -12.76
CA VAL A 150 -12.14 -10.01 -12.79
C VAL A 150 -12.76 -9.91 -14.19
N ILE A 151 -12.69 -8.74 -14.84
CA ILE A 151 -13.18 -8.56 -16.21
C ILE A 151 -12.46 -9.52 -17.17
N PHE A 152 -11.14 -9.66 -17.03
CA PHE A 152 -10.36 -10.58 -17.83
C PHE A 152 -10.81 -12.04 -17.60
N LEU A 153 -10.98 -12.46 -16.34
CA LEU A 153 -11.44 -13.81 -16.01
C LEU A 153 -12.81 -14.12 -16.61
N ILE A 154 -13.74 -13.17 -16.57
CA ILE A 154 -15.06 -13.31 -17.18
C ILE A 154 -14.92 -13.46 -18.70
N LYS A 155 -14.17 -12.60 -19.38
CA LYS A 155 -13.97 -12.69 -20.83
C LYS A 155 -13.38 -14.04 -21.26
N THR A 156 -12.35 -14.51 -20.56
CA THR A 156 -11.66 -15.77 -20.90
C THR A 156 -12.51 -17.00 -20.62
N LYS A 157 -13.46 -16.96 -19.69
CA LYS A 157 -14.34 -18.11 -19.38
C LYS A 157 -15.63 -18.17 -20.20
N PHE A 158 -16.08 -17.04 -20.74
CA PHE A 158 -17.35 -16.93 -21.49
C PHE A 158 -17.16 -16.78 -23.01
N GLN A 159 -15.92 -16.75 -23.51
CA GLN A 159 -15.57 -16.96 -24.93
C GLN A 159 -15.06 -18.38 -25.14
#